data_AF-G3MG67-F1
#
_entry.id   AF-G3MG67-F1
#
_cell.length_a   1.000
_cell.length_b   1.000
_cell.length_c   1.000
_cell.angle_alpha   90.00
_cell.angle_beta   90.00
_cell.angle_gamma   90.00
#
_symmetry.space_group_name_H-M   'P 1'
#
loop_
_entity.id
_entity.type
_entity.pdbx_description
1 polymer ?
#
loop_
_entity_poly.entity_id
_entity_poly.type
_entity_poly.pdbx_seq_one_letter_code
_entity_poly.pdbx_strand_id
1 'polypeptide(L)'
;MPAGHGLRSRTRDLFARPFRKKGYIPLTTYLRTYKTGDYVDVKVNGAVHKGMPHKFYHGRTGKVWNVTKRAIGVEINKQVGNRIIRKRIHVRVEHVQPSRCTEDFRLRKIKNDKLKAEAKARGEVIST
;
A
#
# COMPACT_ATOMS: atom_id res chain seq x y z
N MET A 1 -31.87 -5.52 -15.57
CA MET A 1 -30.44 -5.90 -15.50
C MET A 1 -29.66 -4.76 -14.85
N PRO A 2 -28.89 -4.99 -13.76
CA PRO A 2 -28.03 -3.93 -13.25
C PRO A 2 -27.00 -3.55 -14.32
N ALA A 3 -26.77 -2.24 -14.48
CA ALA A 3 -25.97 -1.65 -15.55
C ALA A 3 -24.56 -2.26 -15.68
N GLY A 4 -24.06 -2.28 -16.92
CA GLY A 4 -22.94 -3.10 -17.40
C GLY A 4 -21.65 -3.12 -16.55
N HIS A 5 -20.85 -4.16 -16.79
CA HIS A 5 -19.57 -4.44 -16.12
C HIS A 5 -18.44 -3.49 -16.57
N GLY A 6 -18.72 -2.20 -16.68
CA GLY A 6 -17.73 -1.19 -17.01
C GLY A 6 -16.63 -1.10 -15.96
N LEU A 7 -15.39 -0.88 -16.43
CA LEU A 7 -14.18 -0.80 -15.58
C LEU A 7 -14.33 0.19 -14.41
N ARG A 8 -15.10 1.27 -14.61
CA ARG A 8 -15.35 2.34 -13.64
C ARG A 8 -16.81 2.42 -13.17
N SER A 9 -17.59 1.35 -13.33
CA SER A 9 -18.95 1.35 -12.78
C SER A 9 -18.92 1.53 -11.26
N ARG A 10 -19.83 2.35 -10.70
CA ARG A 10 -19.93 2.61 -9.26
C ARG A 10 -18.66 3.20 -8.62
N THR A 11 -17.84 3.96 -9.36
CA THR A 11 -16.63 4.60 -8.81
C THR A 11 -16.78 6.10 -8.53
N ARG A 12 -18.03 6.63 -8.49
CA ARG A 12 -18.31 8.06 -8.32
C ARG A 12 -17.55 8.62 -7.11
N ASP A 13 -17.76 8.04 -5.93
CA ASP A 13 -17.12 8.52 -4.70
C ASP A 13 -15.73 7.90 -4.47
N LEU A 14 -15.50 6.68 -4.98
CA LEU A 14 -14.23 5.96 -4.84
C LEU A 14 -13.04 6.73 -5.43
N PHE A 15 -13.23 7.36 -6.60
CA PHE A 15 -12.20 8.12 -7.30
C PHE A 15 -12.37 9.64 -7.18
N ALA A 16 -13.52 10.11 -6.68
CA ALA A 16 -13.68 11.51 -6.33
C ALA A 16 -12.68 11.92 -5.26
N ARG A 17 -12.13 13.13 -5.41
CA ARG A 17 -11.26 13.72 -4.39
C ARG A 17 -12.11 14.50 -3.39
N PRO A 18 -11.86 14.32 -2.08
CA PRO A 18 -12.66 14.97 -1.06
C PRO A 18 -12.47 16.49 -1.07
N PHE A 19 -13.35 17.19 -0.36
CA PHE A 19 -13.27 18.63 -0.16
C PHE A 19 -11.89 19.05 0.38
N ARG A 20 -11.39 20.20 -0.08
CA ARG A 20 -10.03 20.73 0.23
C ARG A 20 -8.86 19.83 -0.18
N LYS A 21 -9.12 18.76 -0.93
CA LYS A 21 -8.08 17.90 -1.53
C LYS A 21 -8.20 17.88 -3.05
N LYS A 22 -8.77 18.89 -3.69
CA LYS A 22 -8.81 19.05 -5.17
C LYS A 22 -7.51 19.72 -5.66
N GLY A 23 -7.26 19.75 -6.98
CA GLY A 23 -6.09 20.43 -7.58
C GLY A 23 -4.96 19.47 -8.01
N TYR A 24 -3.72 19.94 -8.09
CA TYR A 24 -2.59 19.08 -8.44
C TYR A 24 -2.12 18.24 -7.23
N ILE A 25 -1.36 17.17 -7.49
CA ILE A 25 -0.80 16.31 -6.44
C ILE A 25 0.50 16.95 -5.90
N PRO A 26 0.74 16.98 -4.58
CA PRO A 26 2.00 17.49 -4.05
C PRO A 26 3.21 16.69 -4.56
N LEU A 27 4.34 17.38 -4.77
CA LEU A 27 5.57 16.78 -5.31
C LEU A 27 6.16 15.69 -4.41
N THR A 28 5.83 15.71 -3.11
CA THR A 28 6.28 14.72 -2.13
C THR A 28 5.92 13.29 -2.52
N THR A 29 4.79 13.08 -3.21
CA THR A 29 4.39 11.75 -3.70
C THR A 29 5.34 11.23 -4.77
N TYR A 30 5.85 12.11 -5.66
CA TYR A 30 6.77 11.72 -6.73
C TYR A 30 8.19 11.48 -6.25
N LEU A 31 8.64 12.28 -5.27
CA LEU A 31 9.99 12.18 -4.70
C LEU A 31 10.15 10.99 -3.74
N ARG A 32 9.05 10.37 -3.32
CA ARG A 32 9.06 9.22 -2.42
C ARG A 32 9.65 7.99 -3.11
N THR A 33 10.77 7.50 -2.60
CA THR A 33 11.39 6.26 -3.06
C THR A 33 10.78 5.04 -2.39
N TYR A 34 10.63 3.95 -3.14
CA TYR A 34 10.16 2.66 -2.65
C TYR A 34 11.19 1.57 -2.95
N LYS A 35 11.27 0.57 -2.09
CA LYS A 35 12.15 -0.58 -2.25
C LYS A 35 11.33 -1.86 -2.38
N THR A 36 11.91 -2.87 -3.02
CA THR A 36 11.32 -4.20 -3.09
C THR A 36 11.12 -4.75 -1.68
N GLY A 37 9.90 -5.21 -1.41
CA GLY A 37 9.52 -5.73 -0.10
C GLY A 37 8.87 -4.72 0.85
N ASP A 38 8.81 -3.44 0.50
CA ASP A 38 8.06 -2.45 1.27
C ASP A 38 6.55 -2.74 1.22
N TYR A 39 5.87 -2.43 2.33
CA TYR A 39 4.40 -2.44 2.39
C TYR A 39 3.84 -1.10 1.92
N VAL A 40 2.91 -1.17 1.00
CA VAL A 40 2.31 0.00 0.36
C VAL A 40 0.81 -0.15 0.25
N ASP A 41 0.11 0.98 0.40
CA ASP A 41 -1.32 1.08 0.22
C ASP A 41 -1.62 1.61 -1.18
N VAL A 42 -2.51 0.92 -1.91
CA VAL A 42 -2.96 1.37 -3.22
C VAL A 42 -4.14 2.32 -3.03
N LYS A 43 -3.89 3.62 -3.11
CA LYS A 43 -4.90 4.66 -2.97
C LYS A 43 -4.89 5.55 -4.21
N VAL A 44 -5.91 5.40 -5.03
CA VAL A 44 -6.06 6.12 -6.29
C VAL A 44 -6.26 7.62 -6.05
N ASN A 45 -5.56 8.41 -6.86
CA ASN A 45 -5.71 9.85 -6.92
C ASN A 45 -6.40 10.24 -8.23
N GLY A 46 -7.64 10.72 -8.13
CA GLY A 46 -8.46 11.06 -9.30
C GLY A 46 -7.92 12.18 -10.20
N ALA A 47 -6.89 12.93 -9.78
CA ALA A 47 -6.27 13.95 -10.64
C ALA A 47 -5.34 13.37 -11.71
N VAL A 48 -4.88 12.11 -11.54
CA VAL A 48 -4.03 11.42 -12.51
C VAL A 48 -4.77 10.21 -13.03
N HIS A 49 -5.04 10.20 -14.34
CA HIS A 49 -5.82 9.11 -14.96
C HIS A 49 -4.96 7.92 -15.41
N LYS A 50 -3.69 8.16 -15.75
CA LYS A 50 -2.79 7.16 -16.29
C LYS A 50 -2.28 6.24 -15.18
N GLY A 51 -2.25 4.94 -15.44
CA GLY A 51 -1.73 3.95 -14.50
C GLY A 51 -2.59 3.72 -13.25
N MET A 52 -3.86 4.14 -13.30
CA MET A 52 -4.85 3.82 -12.27
C MET A 52 -5.12 2.31 -12.23
N PRO A 53 -5.14 1.70 -11.04
CA PRO A 53 -5.56 0.31 -10.88
C PRO A 53 -7.08 0.17 -11.08
N HIS A 54 -7.53 -1.07 -11.28
CA HIS A 54 -8.95 -1.38 -11.19
C HIS A 54 -9.47 -1.10 -9.76
N LYS A 55 -10.72 -0.60 -9.67
CA LYS A 55 -11.37 -0.16 -8.41
C LYS A 55 -11.31 -1.16 -7.26
N PHE A 56 -11.28 -2.46 -7.56
CA PHE A 56 -11.15 -3.53 -6.56
C PHE A 56 -9.90 -3.38 -5.67
N TYR A 57 -8.79 -2.90 -6.24
CA TYR A 57 -7.51 -2.80 -5.54
C TYR A 57 -7.37 -1.50 -4.74
N HIS A 58 -8.32 -0.56 -4.86
CA HIS A 58 -8.30 0.68 -4.08
C HIS A 58 -8.49 0.37 -2.59
N GLY A 59 -7.64 0.94 -1.74
CA GLY A 59 -7.62 0.72 -0.30
C GLY A 59 -7.01 -0.61 0.12
N ARG A 60 -6.40 -1.37 -0.78
CA ARG A 60 -5.69 -2.62 -0.43
C ARG A 60 -4.22 -2.33 -0.18
N THR A 61 -3.70 -2.93 0.89
CA THR A 61 -2.27 -2.99 1.17
C THR A 61 -1.66 -4.16 0.40
N GLY A 62 -0.48 -3.95 -0.15
CA GLY A 62 0.30 -4.96 -0.83
C GLY A 62 1.79 -4.81 -0.55
N LYS A 63 2.56 -5.75 -1.10
CA LYS A 63 4.03 -5.73 -1.01
C LYS A 63 4.62 -5.36 -2.36
N VAL A 64 5.61 -4.47 -2.37
CA VAL A 64 6.32 -4.12 -3.60
C VAL A 64 7.12 -5.34 -4.09
N TRP A 65 6.87 -5.77 -5.33
CA TRP A 65 7.61 -6.88 -5.96
C TRP A 65 8.60 -6.39 -7.02
N ASN A 66 8.36 -5.23 -7.62
CA ASN A 66 9.23 -4.63 -8.64
C ASN A 66 9.08 -3.10 -8.63
N VAL A 67 10.14 -2.40 -9.01
CA VAL A 67 10.17 -0.93 -9.15
C VAL A 67 10.62 -0.60 -10.57
N THR A 68 9.79 0.15 -11.29
CA THR A 68 10.08 0.59 -12.68
C THR A 68 10.18 2.11 -12.73
N LYS A 69 10.58 2.66 -13.89
CA LYS A 69 10.84 4.10 -14.07
C LYS A 69 9.73 5.04 -13.55
N ARG A 70 8.46 4.67 -13.71
CA ARG A 70 7.30 5.53 -13.36
C ARG A 70 6.22 4.81 -12.53
N ALA A 71 6.40 3.52 -12.29
CA ALA A 71 5.39 2.67 -11.67
C ALA A 71 6.02 1.65 -10.73
N ILE A 72 5.22 1.25 -9.75
CA ILE A 72 5.56 0.30 -8.73
C ILE A 72 4.73 -0.95 -9.00
N GLY A 73 5.42 -2.09 -9.09
CA GLY A 73 4.79 -3.40 -9.09
C GLY A 73 4.38 -3.76 -7.67
N VAL A 74 3.07 -3.87 -7.43
CA VAL A 74 2.51 -4.24 -6.12
C VAL A 74 1.85 -5.61 -6.22
N GLU A 75 2.16 -6.49 -5.27
CA GLU A 75 1.53 -7.80 -5.14
C GLU A 75 0.43 -7.74 -4.07
N ILE A 76 -0.80 -8.06 -4.48
CA ILE A 76 -2.02 -7.95 -3.67
C ILE A 76 -2.84 -9.23 -3.80
N ASN A 77 -3.39 -9.68 -2.67
CA ASN A 77 -4.31 -10.81 -2.65
C ASN A 77 -5.70 -10.39 -3.13
N LYS A 78 -6.26 -11.15 -4.08
CA LYS A 78 -7.64 -10.99 -4.55
C LYS A 78 -8.39 -12.30 -4.34
N GLN A 79 -9.54 -12.22 -3.69
CA GLN A 79 -10.47 -13.34 -3.64
C GLN A 79 -11.16 -13.50 -5.00
N VAL A 80 -11.12 -14.71 -5.55
CA VAL A 80 -11.75 -15.08 -6.82
C VAL A 80 -12.55 -16.36 -6.58
N GLY A 81 -13.87 -16.23 -6.45
CA GLY A 81 -14.73 -17.32 -5.98
C GLY A 81 -14.28 -17.81 -4.61
N ASN A 82 -13.95 -19.10 -4.52
CA ASN A 82 -13.67 -19.78 -3.25
C ASN A 82 -12.18 -19.73 -2.85
N ARG A 83 -11.31 -19.10 -3.65
CA ARG A 83 -9.86 -19.08 -3.40
C ARG A 83 -9.26 -17.67 -3.40
N ILE A 84 -8.17 -17.52 -2.66
CA ILE A 84 -7.37 -16.29 -2.63
C ILE A 84 -6.21 -16.45 -3.61
N ILE A 85 -6.13 -15.53 -4.57
CA ILE A 85 -5.09 -15.54 -5.61
C ILE A 85 -4.23 -14.29 -5.45
N ARG A 86 -2.91 -14.47 -5.44
CA ARG A 86 -1.94 -13.39 -5.53
C ARG A 86 -1.99 -12.76 -6.92
N LYS A 87 -2.21 -11.45 -6.99
CA LYS A 87 -2.24 -10.67 -8.22
C LYS A 87 -1.14 -9.62 -8.17
N ARG A 88 -0.31 -9.60 -9.20
CA ARG A 88 0.69 -8.56 -9.42
C ARG A 88 0.09 -7.48 -10.31
N ILE A 89 0.13 -6.25 -9.84
CA ILE A 89 -0.37 -5.09 -10.57
C ILE A 89 0.75 -4.06 -10.70
N HIS A 90 0.77 -3.34 -11.83
CA HIS A 90 1.61 -2.17 -12.00
C HIS A 90 0.77 -0.92 -11.77
N VAL A 91 1.17 -0.13 -10.78
CA VAL A 91 0.46 1.07 -10.36
C VAL A 91 1.45 2.22 -10.33
N ARG A 92 1.08 3.38 -10.84
CA ARG A 92 1.98 4.54 -10.80
C ARG A 92 2.15 5.08 -9.38
N VAL A 93 3.27 5.76 -9.14
CA VAL A 93 3.64 6.29 -7.82
C VAL A 93 2.56 7.24 -7.24
N GLU A 94 1.84 7.96 -8.11
CA GLU A 94 0.74 8.86 -7.73
C GLU A 94 -0.45 8.16 -7.06
N HIS A 95 -0.55 6.84 -7.18
CA HIS A 95 -1.63 6.04 -6.63
C HIS A 95 -1.15 5.07 -5.55
N VAL A 96 0.09 5.24 -5.08
CA VAL A 96 0.71 4.41 -4.06
C VAL A 96 1.04 5.29 -2.86
N GLN A 97 0.77 4.79 -1.66
CA GLN A 97 1.10 5.43 -0.40
C GLN A 97 1.93 4.47 0.45
N PRO A 98 2.94 4.96 1.20
CA PRO A 98 3.64 4.09 2.14
C PRO A 98 2.68 3.64 3.24
N SER A 99 2.61 2.33 3.48
CA SER A 99 1.73 1.81 4.53
C SER A 99 2.37 1.92 5.90
N ARG A 100 1.60 2.32 6.90
CA ARG A 100 2.04 2.40 8.30
C ARG A 100 1.82 1.10 9.07
N CYS A 101 1.27 0.07 8.42
CA CYS A 101 0.88 -1.19 9.06
C CYS A 101 2.05 -1.91 9.77
N THR A 102 3.28 -1.71 9.30
CA THR A 102 4.48 -2.32 9.90
C THR A 102 5.27 -1.40 10.84
N GLU A 103 4.92 -0.12 10.94
CA GLU A 103 5.70 0.87 11.71
C GLU A 103 5.73 0.49 13.20
N ASP A 104 4.56 0.28 13.79
CA ASP A 104 4.41 -0.07 15.21
C ASP A 104 5.09 -1.42 15.55
N PHE A 105 4.83 -2.44 14.71
CA PHE A 105 5.44 -3.75 14.88
C PHE A 105 6.97 -3.69 14.84
N ARG A 106 7.55 -2.88 13.94
CA ARG A 106 9.00 -2.70 13.83
C ARG A 106 9.56 -2.00 15.07
N LEU A 107 8.90 -0.95 15.57
CA LEU A 107 9.31 -0.26 16.78
C LEU A 107 9.27 -1.18 18.00
N ARG A 108 8.22 -1.98 18.13
CA ARG A 108 8.10 -2.99 19.19
C ARG A 108 9.21 -4.03 19.11
N LYS A 109 9.52 -4.54 17.92
CA LYS A 109 10.61 -5.50 17.72
C LYS A 109 11.96 -4.91 18.19
N ILE A 110 12.28 -3.69 17.76
CA ILE A 110 13.53 -3.01 18.15
C ILE A 110 13.59 -2.83 19.68
N LYS A 111 12.48 -2.44 20.30
CA LYS A 111 12.40 -2.29 21.76
C LYS A 111 12.64 -3.63 22.47
N ASN A 112 11.97 -4.69 22.03
CA ASN A 112 12.11 -6.02 22.64
C ASN A 112 13.53 -6.58 22.44
N ASP A 113 14.13 -6.39 21.27
CA ASP A 113 15.50 -6.85 20.99
C ASP A 113 16.53 -6.15 21.90
N LYS A 114 16.35 -4.85 22.19
CA LYS A 114 17.18 -4.11 23.15
C LYS A 114 17.05 -4.67 24.57
N LEU A 115 15.82 -4.86 25.05
CA LEU A 115 15.57 -5.42 26.38
C LEU A 115 16.16 -6.83 26.52
N LYS A 116 16.07 -7.66 25.48
CA LYS A 116 16.68 -8.99 25.46
C LYS A 116 18.21 -8.94 25.51
N ALA A 117 18.83 -7.99 24.80
CA ALA A 117 20.28 -7.82 24.82
C ALA A 117 20.77 -7.35 26.21
N GLU A 118 20.08 -6.41 26.83
CA GLU A 118 20.37 -5.93 28.20
C GLU A 118 20.20 -7.04 29.24
N ALA A 119 19.11 -7.81 29.15
CA ALA A 119 18.87 -8.95 30.04
C ALA A 119 19.97 -10.01 29.91
N LYS A 120 20.38 -10.34 28.67
CA LYS A 120 21.46 -11.29 28.40
C LYS A 120 22.79 -10.83 28.98
N ALA A 121 23.09 -9.53 28.94
CA ALA A 121 24.30 -8.98 29.55
C ALA A 121 24.28 -9.09 31.10
N ARG A 122 23.10 -9.01 31.73
CA ARG A 122 22.91 -9.22 33.17
C ARG A 122 22.78 -10.68 33.60
N GLY A 123 22.62 -11.61 32.66
CA GLY A 123 22.36 -13.03 32.94
C GLY A 123 20.92 -13.34 33.35
N GLU A 124 19.98 -12.42 33.14
CA GLU A 124 18.56 -12.58 33.47
C GLU A 124 17.77 -13.12 32.28
N VAL A 125 16.77 -13.97 32.54
CA VAL A 125 15.83 -14.44 31.52
C VAL A 125 14.58 -13.55 31.56
N ILE A 126 14.30 -12.87 30.44
CA ILE A 126 13.12 -12.00 30.29
C ILE A 126 12.18 -12.55 29.21
N SER A 127 10.87 -12.54 29.48
CA SER A 127 9.81 -12.77 28.49
C SER A 127 9.24 -11.43 28.03
N THR A 128 9.44 -11.09 26.74
CA THR A 128 9.06 -9.81 26.10
C THR A 128 8.45 -10.02 24.72
#